data_AF-A0A958D3N8-F1
#
_entry.id   AF-A0A958D3N8-F1
#
_cell.length_a   1.000
_cell.length_b   1.000
_cell.length_c   1.000
_cell.angle_alpha   90.00
_cell.angle_beta   90.00
_cell.angle_gamma   90.00
#
_symmetry.space_group_name_H-M   'P 1'
#
loop_
_entity.id
_entity.type
_entity.pdbx_description
1 polymer ?
#
loop_
_entity_poly.entity_id
_entity_poly.type
_entity_poly.pdbx_seq_one_letter_code
_entity_poly.pdbx_strand_id
1 'polypeptide(L)'
;NGVYFIIKNPAASTYYRLSERDHFLWQRMDGTRTISDLVVAFFSAYGSFAFERVTALVAGLRDNQFLTDQSLQSRNIGRRVAALWQTFLQKQFAISGMDRYLAAIYNRGGWLLFTWPAQAIFAVVSLVGVVMYVRLFASGAFSYTGAQRSVASSLLWLLLLNLVSILLHELSHGLTVKHYGREVRRAGFMIYFGLPAFFVDTTDIWLEGKRARLAVSWAGPYSGLILAGICGIVLTLWPGLPVNGLLYQFAFLALLTVFINLNPLLELDGYYLLMDWLEIPMLRRKSLAFLRSGLWTRLRSGPHNLSRDEGIYSVFGLLSALWTVYAVVFGIKFWQERLAGSLASLLRTGGDAPDVALALAGMLISLVFIATLGTYPLQMAQRCVRWIACRCTATSIWQRISPRVSPQVEPTADPVSLSPLCERSNA
;
A
#
# COMPACT_ATOMS: atom_id res chain seq x y z
N ASN A 1 -39.17 1.10 3.33
CA ASN A 1 -38.65 1.47 4.67
C ASN A 1 -38.48 0.22 5.52
N GLY A 2 -37.26 -0.30 5.62
CA GLY A 2 -36.98 -1.51 6.41
C GLY A 2 -36.87 -1.21 7.91
N VAL A 3 -37.29 -2.16 8.74
CA VAL A 3 -37.14 -2.10 10.21
C VAL A 3 -35.65 -2.07 10.55
N TYR A 4 -35.23 -1.14 11.42
CA TYR A 4 -33.87 -1.05 11.92
C TYR A 4 -33.87 -0.92 13.44
N PHE A 5 -32.80 -1.41 14.07
CA PHE A 5 -32.61 -1.39 15.50
C PHE A 5 -31.41 -0.51 15.83
N ILE A 6 -31.45 0.23 16.95
CA ILE A 6 -30.32 1.02 17.44
C ILE A 6 -29.92 0.48 18.80
N ILE A 7 -28.64 0.16 18.95
CA ILE A 7 -28.05 -0.24 20.23
C ILE A 7 -27.16 0.89 20.73
N LYS A 8 -27.16 1.11 22.05
CA LYS A 8 -26.36 2.13 22.74
C LYS A 8 -25.41 1.44 23.71
N ASN A 9 -24.12 1.80 23.67
CA ASN A 9 -23.18 1.46 24.71
C ASN A 9 -23.11 2.61 25.73
N PRO A 10 -23.65 2.47 26.94
CA PRO A 10 -23.66 3.54 27.93
C PRO A 10 -22.26 3.87 28.47
N ALA A 11 -21.31 2.94 28.45
CA ALA A 11 -19.95 3.17 28.94
C ALA A 11 -19.08 3.94 27.93
N ALA A 12 -19.25 3.64 26.63
CA ALA A 12 -18.48 4.27 25.56
C ALA A 12 -19.17 5.50 24.94
N SER A 13 -20.43 5.77 25.29
CA SER A 13 -21.29 6.78 24.65
C SER A 13 -21.41 6.61 23.13
N THR A 14 -21.31 5.38 22.62
CA THR A 14 -21.43 5.04 21.20
C THR A 14 -22.81 4.49 20.87
N TYR A 15 -23.24 4.71 19.63
CA TYR A 15 -24.50 4.22 19.07
C TYR A 15 -24.21 3.43 17.81
N TYR A 16 -24.88 2.29 17.63
CA TYR A 16 -24.71 1.46 16.44
C TYR A 16 -26.06 1.05 15.87
N ARG A 17 -26.21 1.20 14.55
CA ARG A 17 -27.43 0.85 13.82
C ARG A 17 -27.32 -0.55 13.25
N LEU A 18 -28.29 -1.40 13.58
CA LEU A 18 -28.40 -2.76 13.08
C LEU A 18 -29.56 -2.86 12.09
N SER A 19 -29.32 -3.54 10.96
CA SER A 19 -30.42 -4.01 10.13
C SER A 19 -31.12 -5.20 10.79
N GLU A 20 -32.34 -5.54 10.37
CA GLU A 20 -33.08 -6.70 10.90
C GLU A 20 -32.24 -8.00 10.90
N ARG A 21 -31.49 -8.23 9.81
CA ARG A 21 -30.60 -9.39 9.66
C ARG A 21 -29.37 -9.32 10.57
N ASP A 22 -28.88 -8.12 10.89
CA ASP A 22 -27.76 -7.95 11.81
C ASP A 22 -28.22 -8.04 13.27
N HIS A 23 -29.45 -7.64 13.56
CA HIS A 23 -30.10 -7.84 14.85
C HIS A 23 -30.29 -9.33 15.17
N PHE A 24 -30.66 -10.14 14.17
CA PHE A 24 -30.70 -11.60 14.30
C PHE A 24 -29.35 -12.20 14.72
N LEU A 25 -28.25 -11.67 14.16
CA LEU A 25 -26.88 -12.07 14.52
C LEU A 25 -26.50 -11.58 15.92
N TRP A 26 -26.83 -10.34 16.25
CA TRP A 26 -26.61 -9.74 17.57
C TRP A 26 -27.24 -10.56 18.70
N GLN A 27 -28.49 -11.00 18.54
CA GLN A 27 -29.17 -11.86 19.52
C GLN A 27 -28.50 -13.22 19.74
N ARG A 28 -27.59 -13.62 18.84
CA ARG A 28 -26.85 -14.88 18.89
C ARG A 28 -25.41 -14.70 19.39
N MET A 29 -24.99 -13.46 19.68
CA MET A 29 -23.69 -13.14 20.25
C MET A 29 -23.76 -13.20 21.78
N ASP A 30 -23.93 -14.41 22.32
CA ASP A 30 -23.98 -14.70 23.76
C ASP A 30 -22.59 -14.79 24.43
N GLY A 31 -21.52 -14.58 23.64
CA GLY A 31 -20.12 -14.68 24.08
C GLY A 31 -19.51 -16.08 23.94
N THR A 32 -20.30 -17.11 23.59
CA THR A 32 -19.81 -18.49 23.45
C THR A 32 -19.66 -18.95 22.00
N ARG A 33 -20.36 -18.29 21.07
CA ARG A 33 -20.38 -18.67 19.65
C ARG A 33 -19.22 -18.07 18.85
N THR A 34 -18.62 -18.90 18.00
CA THR A 34 -17.56 -18.45 17.08
C THR A 34 -18.15 -17.76 15.85
N ILE A 35 -17.30 -17.05 15.09
CA ILE A 35 -17.69 -16.45 13.80
C ILE A 35 -18.24 -17.52 12.85
N SER A 36 -17.66 -18.73 12.85
CA SER A 36 -18.15 -19.85 12.05
C SER A 36 -19.58 -20.25 12.45
N ASP A 37 -19.87 -20.33 13.75
CA ASP A 37 -21.20 -20.68 14.25
C ASP A 37 -22.25 -19.60 13.90
N LEU A 38 -21.85 -18.33 13.90
CA LEU A 38 -22.71 -17.22 13.48
C LEU A 38 -23.02 -17.27 11.98
N VAL A 39 -22.04 -17.63 11.14
CA VAL A 39 -22.23 -17.81 9.70
C VAL A 39 -23.15 -19.00 9.42
N VAL A 40 -22.97 -20.12 10.14
CA VAL A 40 -23.86 -21.29 10.06
C VAL A 40 -25.28 -20.93 10.50
N ALA A 41 -25.44 -20.24 11.62
CA ALA A 41 -26.74 -19.82 12.12
C ALA A 41 -27.45 -18.84 11.16
N PHE A 42 -26.71 -17.95 10.50
CA PHE A 42 -27.23 -17.06 9.47
C PHE A 42 -27.70 -17.84 8.24
N PHE A 43 -26.89 -18.80 7.79
CA PHE A 43 -27.22 -19.66 6.67
C PHE A 43 -28.49 -20.46 6.94
N SER A 44 -28.63 -21.06 8.12
CA SER A 44 -29.82 -21.83 8.50
C SER A 44 -31.10 -21.01 8.54
N ALA A 45 -31.04 -19.70 8.82
CA ALA A 45 -32.22 -18.84 8.91
C ALA A 45 -32.57 -18.12 7.60
N TYR A 46 -31.58 -17.76 6.79
CA TYR A 46 -31.77 -16.92 5.59
C TYR A 46 -31.32 -17.58 4.28
N GLY A 47 -30.89 -18.85 4.31
CA GLY A 47 -30.50 -19.63 3.13
C GLY A 47 -29.31 -19.06 2.34
N SER A 48 -28.57 -18.10 2.90
CA SER A 48 -27.49 -17.37 2.21
C SER A 48 -26.21 -17.37 3.02
N PHE A 49 -25.08 -17.57 2.34
CA PHE A 49 -23.76 -17.62 2.98
C PHE A 49 -23.19 -16.21 3.10
N ALA A 50 -23.25 -15.63 4.29
CA ALA A 50 -22.98 -14.21 4.51
C ALA A 50 -21.70 -13.96 5.34
N PHE A 51 -20.59 -14.61 5.00
CA PHE A 51 -19.32 -14.47 5.72
C PHE A 51 -18.85 -13.01 5.83
N GLU A 52 -18.84 -12.28 4.70
CA GLU A 52 -18.41 -10.88 4.68
C GLU A 52 -19.29 -10.00 5.57
N ARG A 53 -20.61 -10.22 5.56
CA ARG A 53 -21.56 -9.48 6.42
C ARG A 53 -21.31 -9.77 7.89
N VAL A 54 -21.15 -11.04 8.27
CA VAL A 54 -20.87 -11.40 9.67
C VAL A 54 -19.54 -10.78 10.12
N THR A 55 -18.50 -10.82 9.28
CA THR A 55 -17.22 -10.20 9.62
C THR A 55 -17.30 -8.67 9.71
N ALA A 56 -18.04 -8.02 8.83
CA ALA A 56 -18.25 -6.57 8.85
C ALA A 56 -19.05 -6.13 10.08
N LEU A 57 -20.06 -6.90 10.47
CA LEU A 57 -20.84 -6.66 11.69
C LEU A 57 -19.97 -6.81 12.94
N VAL A 58 -19.20 -7.89 13.05
CA VAL A 58 -18.30 -8.12 14.19
C VAL A 58 -17.24 -7.03 14.28
N ALA A 59 -16.66 -6.61 13.15
CA ALA A 59 -15.71 -5.50 13.11
C ALA A 59 -16.35 -4.19 13.58
N GLY A 60 -17.53 -3.83 13.04
CA GLY A 60 -18.23 -2.61 13.42
C GLY A 60 -18.66 -2.60 14.90
N LEU A 61 -19.10 -3.73 15.45
CA LEU A 61 -19.41 -3.85 16.88
C LEU A 61 -18.16 -3.75 17.76
N ARG A 62 -17.02 -4.31 17.32
CA ARG A 62 -15.74 -4.17 18.01
C ARG A 62 -15.25 -2.72 18.01
N ASP A 63 -15.26 -2.06 16.86
CA ASP A 63 -14.81 -0.68 16.71
C ASP A 63 -15.64 0.30 17.57
N ASN A 64 -16.93 -0.01 17.76
CA ASN A 64 -17.83 0.77 18.61
C ASN A 64 -17.89 0.26 20.07
N GLN A 65 -16.95 -0.59 20.47
CA GLN A 65 -16.78 -1.11 21.84
C GLN A 65 -17.97 -1.94 22.39
N PHE A 66 -18.78 -2.55 21.52
CA PHE A 66 -19.88 -3.44 21.93
C PHE A 66 -19.43 -4.87 22.20
N LEU A 67 -18.23 -5.26 21.76
CA LEU A 67 -17.65 -6.59 21.98
C LEU A 67 -16.36 -6.47 22.79
N THR A 68 -16.28 -7.20 23.89
CA THR A 68 -15.05 -7.44 24.63
C THR A 68 -14.46 -8.76 24.17
N ASP A 69 -13.30 -8.71 23.51
CA ASP A 69 -12.60 -9.94 23.15
C ASP A 69 -12.22 -10.67 24.45
N GLN A 70 -12.87 -11.80 24.75
CA GLN A 70 -12.27 -12.80 25.62
C GLN A 70 -11.06 -13.36 24.87
N SER A 71 -9.94 -12.67 25.01
CA SER A 71 -8.68 -13.18 24.50
C SER A 71 -8.41 -14.49 25.24
N LEU A 72 -8.61 -15.63 24.57
CA LEU A 72 -7.87 -16.84 24.87
C LEU A 72 -6.41 -16.39 24.99
N GLN A 73 -5.90 -16.42 26.22
CA GLN A 73 -4.55 -16.00 26.58
C GLN A 73 -3.55 -16.97 25.94
N SER A 74 -3.36 -16.87 24.64
CA SER A 74 -2.13 -17.33 24.01
C SER A 74 -1.05 -16.32 24.38
N ARG A 75 -0.18 -16.74 25.32
CA ARG A 75 1.10 -16.13 25.67
C ARG A 75 1.97 -15.94 24.42
N ASN A 76 1.68 -14.94 23.61
CA ASN A 76 2.53 -14.51 22.50
C ASN A 76 2.90 -13.05 22.72
N ILE A 77 3.85 -12.84 23.63
CA ILE A 77 4.53 -11.54 23.83
C ILE A 77 5.02 -11.01 22.48
N GLY A 78 5.52 -11.90 21.60
CA GLY A 78 5.91 -11.55 20.23
C GLY A 78 4.80 -10.96 19.36
N ARG A 79 3.53 -11.35 19.52
CA ARG A 79 2.40 -10.76 18.76
C ARG A 79 1.95 -9.43 19.34
N ARG A 80 2.02 -9.23 20.65
CA ARG A 80 1.73 -7.93 21.29
C ARG A 80 2.83 -6.91 20.99
N VAL A 81 4.09 -7.31 21.05
CA VAL A 81 5.22 -6.48 20.63
C VAL A 81 5.12 -6.17 19.15
N ALA A 82 4.86 -7.16 18.28
CA ALA A 82 4.65 -6.91 16.86
C ALA A 82 3.45 -5.99 16.58
N ALA A 83 2.32 -6.15 17.29
CA ALA A 83 1.15 -5.29 17.12
C ALA A 83 1.42 -3.86 17.62
N LEU A 84 1.97 -3.68 18.83
CA LEU A 84 2.36 -2.37 19.35
C LEU A 84 3.41 -1.68 18.46
N TRP A 85 4.32 -2.46 17.88
CA TRP A 85 5.35 -1.97 16.98
C TRP A 85 4.78 -1.62 15.60
N GLN A 86 3.85 -2.39 15.05
CA GLN A 86 3.11 -2.01 13.84
C GLN A 86 2.30 -0.72 14.06
N THR A 87 1.67 -0.57 15.24
CA THR A 87 0.97 0.65 15.63
C THR A 87 1.93 1.84 15.78
N PHE A 88 3.17 1.61 16.26
CA PHE A 88 4.21 2.65 16.38
C PHE A 88 4.77 3.06 15.01
N LEU A 89 5.08 2.10 14.13
CA LEU A 89 5.59 2.31 12.76
C LEU A 89 4.54 2.88 11.78
N GLN A 90 3.29 3.00 12.21
CA GLN A 90 2.22 3.60 11.43
C GLN A 90 1.52 4.72 12.20
N LYS A 91 2.12 5.19 13.31
CA LYS A 91 1.54 6.25 14.11
C LYS A 91 1.60 7.55 13.33
N GLN A 92 0.44 7.97 12.84
CA GLN A 92 0.24 9.25 12.17
C GLN A 92 -0.12 10.31 13.21
N PHE A 93 0.71 11.33 13.33
CA PHE A 93 0.40 12.55 14.06
C PHE A 93 -0.24 13.52 13.07
N ALA A 94 -1.55 13.34 12.87
CA ALA A 94 -2.34 14.21 12.02
C ALA A 94 -2.55 15.56 12.72
N ILE A 95 -2.19 16.64 12.05
CA ILE A 95 -2.43 18.00 12.51
C ILE A 95 -3.77 18.43 11.90
N SER A 96 -4.77 18.67 12.76
CA SER A 96 -6.06 19.19 12.32
C SER A 96 -5.92 20.65 11.86
N GLY A 97 -6.63 21.02 10.79
CA GLY A 97 -6.63 22.38 10.26
C GLY A 97 -5.51 22.71 9.27
N MET A 98 -4.67 21.74 8.89
CA MET A 98 -3.64 21.90 7.85
C MET A 98 -4.20 22.41 6.51
N ASP A 99 -5.45 22.09 6.21
CA ASP A 99 -6.19 22.61 5.06
C ASP A 99 -6.12 24.14 4.96
N ARG A 100 -6.38 24.84 6.06
CA ARG A 100 -6.38 26.31 6.12
C ARG A 100 -4.98 26.89 5.91
N TYR A 101 -3.96 26.23 6.46
CA TYR A 101 -2.57 26.65 6.28
C TYR A 101 -2.13 26.49 4.83
N LEU A 102 -2.42 25.35 4.19
CA LEU A 102 -2.12 25.12 2.78
C LEU A 102 -2.92 26.06 1.87
N ALA A 103 -4.19 26.31 2.17
CA ALA A 103 -4.99 27.29 1.46
C ALA A 103 -4.41 28.71 1.61
N ALA A 104 -3.94 29.09 2.80
CA ALA A 104 -3.30 30.38 3.02
C ALA A 104 -1.98 30.51 2.25
N ILE A 105 -1.15 29.46 2.21
CA ILE A 105 0.09 29.45 1.41
C ILE A 105 -0.25 29.58 -0.08
N TYR A 106 -1.24 28.83 -0.56
CA TYR A 106 -1.70 28.89 -1.95
C TYR A 106 -2.19 30.29 -2.33
N ASN A 107 -3.09 30.87 -1.52
CA ASN A 107 -3.70 32.17 -1.78
C ASN A 107 -2.71 33.35 -1.67
N ARG A 108 -1.70 33.26 -0.79
CA ARG A 108 -0.69 34.33 -0.62
C ARG A 108 0.39 34.36 -1.70
N GLY A 109 0.39 33.41 -2.62
CA GLY A 109 1.36 33.39 -3.72
C GLY A 109 1.71 31.99 -4.23
N GLY A 110 1.35 30.92 -3.52
CA GLY A 110 1.55 29.56 -3.99
C GLY A 110 0.87 29.28 -5.34
N TRP A 111 -0.20 29.99 -5.68
CA TRP A 111 -0.83 29.93 -7.00
C TRP A 111 0.12 30.31 -8.16
N LEU A 112 1.13 31.17 -7.91
CA LEU A 112 2.12 31.56 -8.92
C LEU A 112 2.93 30.36 -9.42
N LEU A 113 3.17 29.37 -8.55
CA LEU A 113 3.90 28.15 -8.89
C LEU A 113 3.20 27.34 -10.00
N PHE A 114 1.89 27.50 -10.15
CA PHE A 114 1.07 26.76 -11.12
C PHE A 114 0.82 27.53 -12.42
N THR A 115 1.37 28.74 -12.55
CA THR A 115 1.29 29.50 -13.80
C THR A 115 2.17 28.86 -14.88
N TRP A 116 1.76 28.95 -16.14
CA TRP A 116 2.53 28.38 -17.25
C TRP A 116 3.99 28.88 -17.33
N PRO A 117 4.34 30.16 -17.04
CA PRO A 117 5.73 30.61 -17.06
C PRO A 117 6.55 29.96 -15.94
N ALA A 118 5.98 29.86 -14.73
CA ALA A 118 6.65 29.20 -13.61
C ALA A 118 6.90 27.72 -13.92
N GLN A 119 5.92 27.03 -14.51
CA GLN A 119 6.05 25.63 -14.93
C GLN A 119 7.12 25.46 -16.02
N ALA A 120 7.21 26.38 -16.99
CA ALA A 120 8.27 26.36 -18.00
C ALA A 120 9.66 26.57 -17.36
N ILE A 121 9.79 27.52 -16.44
CA ILE A 121 11.04 27.76 -15.69
C ILE A 121 11.43 26.51 -14.90
N PHE A 122 10.50 25.92 -14.16
CA PHE A 122 10.76 24.70 -13.40
C PHE A 122 11.17 23.53 -14.28
N ALA A 123 10.51 23.32 -15.42
CA ALA A 123 10.90 22.29 -16.38
C ALA A 123 12.33 22.51 -16.91
N VAL A 124 12.69 23.75 -17.26
CA VAL A 124 14.05 24.09 -17.71
C VAL A 124 15.07 23.90 -16.59
N VAL A 125 14.78 24.38 -15.38
CA VAL A 125 15.65 24.24 -14.21
C VAL A 125 15.88 22.77 -13.86
N SER A 126 14.82 21.96 -13.85
CA SER A 126 14.91 20.52 -13.65
C SER A 126 15.75 19.87 -14.74
N LEU A 127 15.47 20.14 -16.01
CA LEU A 127 16.19 19.50 -17.11
C LEU A 127 17.67 19.88 -17.14
N VAL A 128 17.97 21.18 -17.19
CA VAL A 128 19.34 21.69 -17.29
C VAL A 128 20.12 21.36 -16.03
N GLY A 129 19.55 21.62 -14.85
CA GLY A 129 20.22 21.42 -13.58
C GLY A 129 20.49 19.96 -13.27
N VAL A 130 19.56 19.05 -13.58
CA VAL A 130 19.81 17.61 -13.41
C VAL A 130 20.88 17.14 -14.38
N VAL A 131 20.89 17.60 -15.63
CA VAL A 131 21.97 17.26 -16.58
C VAL A 131 23.34 17.76 -16.06
N MET A 132 23.41 18.98 -15.53
CA MET A 132 24.63 19.52 -14.93
C MET A 132 25.07 18.68 -13.73
N TYR A 133 24.14 18.33 -12.84
CA TYR A 133 24.42 17.47 -11.69
C TYR A 133 24.92 16.08 -12.12
N VAL A 134 24.29 15.44 -13.10
CA VAL A 134 24.70 14.11 -13.59
C VAL A 134 26.11 14.15 -14.20
N ARG A 135 26.46 15.21 -14.92
CA ARG A 135 27.84 15.40 -15.42
C ARG A 135 28.84 15.54 -14.27
N LEU A 136 28.49 16.33 -13.26
CA LEU A 136 29.31 16.51 -12.07
C LEU A 136 29.49 15.20 -11.30
N PHE A 137 28.41 14.45 -11.11
CA PHE A 137 28.40 13.12 -10.51
C PHE A 137 29.32 12.15 -11.28
N ALA A 138 29.22 12.13 -12.62
CA ALA A 138 30.04 11.27 -13.47
C ALA A 138 31.53 11.65 -13.44
N SER A 139 31.86 12.93 -13.22
CA SER A 139 33.25 13.39 -13.09
C SER A 139 33.93 12.97 -11.79
N GLY A 140 33.16 12.55 -10.77
CA GLY A 140 33.70 12.22 -9.45
C GLY A 140 34.25 13.42 -8.66
N ALA A 141 33.92 14.65 -9.06
CA ALA A 141 34.47 15.88 -8.49
C ALA A 141 34.14 16.09 -6.99
N PHE A 142 33.08 15.45 -6.49
CA PHE A 142 32.67 15.55 -5.09
C PHE A 142 32.59 14.15 -4.44
N SER A 143 33.18 14.02 -3.25
CA SER A 143 33.01 12.84 -2.39
C SER A 143 31.72 12.95 -1.58
N TYR A 144 30.99 11.84 -1.44
CA TYR A 144 29.78 11.74 -0.60
C TYR A 144 30.08 11.88 0.88
N THR A 145 31.28 11.50 1.30
CA THR A 145 31.80 11.75 2.63
C THR A 145 32.63 13.03 2.52
N GLY A 146 32.06 14.16 2.95
CA GLY A 146 32.85 15.38 3.05
C GLY A 146 34.10 15.06 3.87
N ALA A 147 35.28 15.16 3.27
CA ALA A 147 36.53 14.54 3.75
C ALA A 147 37.00 14.99 5.15
N GLN A 148 36.23 15.83 5.84
CA GLN A 148 36.51 16.42 7.15
C GLN A 148 35.37 16.26 8.17
N ARG A 149 34.26 15.56 7.85
CA ARG A 149 33.13 15.36 8.78
C ARG A 149 33.14 13.97 9.39
N SER A 150 32.85 13.89 10.69
CA SER A 150 32.61 12.60 11.35
C SER A 150 31.44 11.86 10.70
N VAL A 151 31.43 10.52 10.83
CA VAL A 151 30.35 9.68 10.28
C VAL A 151 29.00 10.07 10.89
N ALA A 152 28.94 10.28 12.21
CA ALA A 152 27.74 10.71 12.91
C ALA A 152 27.19 12.06 12.41
N SER A 153 28.05 13.07 12.24
CA SER A 153 27.64 14.38 11.73
C SER A 153 27.15 14.32 10.29
N SER A 154 27.80 13.50 9.44
CA SER A 154 27.36 13.28 8.06
C SER A 154 25.99 12.62 7.99
N LEU A 155 25.72 11.63 8.85
CA LEU A 155 24.43 10.95 8.90
C LEU A 155 23.31 11.84 9.44
N LEU A 156 23.60 12.70 10.42
CA LEU A 156 22.65 13.71 10.90
C LEU A 156 22.26 14.68 9.78
N TRP A 157 23.23 15.20 9.01
CA TRP A 157 22.94 16.07 7.88
C TRP A 157 22.13 15.38 6.80
N LEU A 158 22.45 14.12 6.46
CA LEU A 158 21.66 13.35 5.51
C LEU A 158 20.21 13.16 5.97
N LEU A 159 19.99 12.89 7.27
CA LEU A 159 18.65 12.78 7.85
C LEU A 159 17.88 14.09 7.73
N LEU A 160 18.52 15.22 8.07
CA LEU A 160 17.90 16.55 7.99
C LEU A 160 17.56 16.93 6.55
N LEU A 161 18.49 16.73 5.61
CA LEU A 161 18.26 16.98 4.18
C LEU A 161 17.13 16.11 3.64
N ASN A 162 17.09 14.83 4.02
CA ASN A 162 16.01 13.93 3.65
C ASN A 162 14.65 14.40 4.20
N LEU A 163 14.61 14.84 5.46
CA LEU A 163 13.38 15.35 6.08
C LEU A 163 12.86 16.60 5.35
N VAL A 164 13.76 17.52 4.98
CA VAL A 164 13.40 18.69 4.16
C VAL A 164 12.91 18.27 2.77
N SER A 165 13.57 17.29 2.14
CA SER A 165 13.14 16.76 0.84
C SER A 165 11.72 16.19 0.89
N ILE A 166 11.43 15.36 1.90
CA ILE A 166 10.11 14.74 2.07
C ILE A 166 9.06 15.82 2.41
N LEU A 167 9.41 16.83 3.21
CA LEU A 167 8.50 17.94 3.49
C LEU A 167 8.10 18.68 2.21
N LEU A 168 9.08 19.04 1.37
CA LEU A 168 8.82 19.73 0.11
C LEU A 168 7.99 18.86 -0.85
N HIS A 169 8.27 17.56 -0.88
CA HIS A 169 7.53 16.56 -1.64
C HIS A 169 6.05 16.52 -1.22
N GLU A 170 5.76 16.33 0.05
CA GLU A 170 4.39 16.28 0.57
C GLU A 170 3.67 17.63 0.44
N LEU A 171 4.39 18.74 0.66
CA LEU A 171 3.85 20.08 0.46
C LEU A 171 3.43 20.31 -1.00
N SER A 172 4.20 19.79 -1.96
CA SER A 172 3.86 19.91 -3.39
C SER A 172 2.57 19.16 -3.74
N HIS A 173 2.36 17.96 -3.17
CA HIS A 173 1.09 17.23 -3.27
C HIS A 173 -0.07 18.09 -2.73
N GLY A 174 0.07 18.61 -1.52
CA GLY A 174 -0.95 19.43 -0.87
C GLY A 174 -1.27 20.74 -1.59
N LEU A 175 -0.25 21.45 -2.09
CA LEU A 175 -0.44 22.67 -2.88
C LEU A 175 -1.11 22.37 -4.23
N THR A 176 -0.83 21.22 -4.83
CA THR A 176 -1.47 20.81 -6.08
C THR A 176 -2.95 20.45 -5.86
N VAL A 177 -3.28 19.79 -4.76
CA VAL A 177 -4.69 19.58 -4.35
C VAL A 177 -5.41 20.93 -4.21
N LYS A 178 -4.75 21.92 -3.58
CA LYS A 178 -5.29 23.27 -3.45
C LYS A 178 -5.43 24.02 -4.76
N HIS A 179 -4.52 23.80 -5.70
CA HIS A 179 -4.61 24.36 -7.05
C HIS A 179 -5.90 23.93 -7.77
N TYR A 180 -6.32 22.67 -7.59
CA TYR A 180 -7.58 22.16 -8.12
C TYR A 180 -8.80 22.48 -7.25
N GLY A 181 -8.67 23.34 -6.22
CA GLY A 181 -9.78 23.74 -5.37
C GLY A 181 -10.29 22.64 -4.43
N ARG A 182 -9.48 21.61 -4.14
CA ARG A 182 -9.85 20.47 -3.29
C ARG A 182 -9.30 20.60 -1.86
N GLU A 183 -9.84 19.77 -0.97
CA GLU A 183 -9.50 19.80 0.45
C GLU A 183 -8.40 18.80 0.84
N VAL A 184 -7.52 19.22 1.73
CA VAL A 184 -6.50 18.38 2.38
C VAL A 184 -6.99 18.08 3.79
N ARG A 185 -7.68 16.95 3.93
CA ARG A 185 -8.37 16.58 5.18
C ARG A 185 -7.42 16.33 6.34
N ARG A 186 -6.27 15.70 6.05
CA ARG A 186 -5.28 15.30 7.04
C ARG A 186 -3.89 15.55 6.46
N ALA A 187 -3.03 16.18 7.23
CA ALA A 187 -1.61 16.25 6.92
C ALA A 187 -0.83 16.31 8.24
N GLY A 188 0.43 15.92 8.21
CA GLY A 188 1.26 16.01 9.39
C GLY A 188 2.48 15.13 9.30
N PHE A 189 2.85 14.59 10.46
CA PHE A 189 4.07 13.83 10.65
C PHE A 189 3.75 12.36 10.92
N MET A 190 4.57 11.46 10.42
CA MET A 190 4.47 10.03 10.72
C MET A 190 5.86 9.42 10.86
N ILE A 191 5.94 8.32 11.61
CA ILE A 191 7.15 7.49 11.62
C ILE A 191 6.89 6.38 10.61
N TYR A 192 7.61 6.36 9.50
CA TYR A 192 7.51 5.32 8.47
C TYR A 192 8.75 4.43 8.52
N PHE A 193 8.56 3.13 8.80
CA PHE A 193 9.68 2.17 9.00
C PHE A 193 10.75 2.64 10.00
N GLY A 194 10.37 3.39 11.04
CA GLY A 194 11.30 3.87 12.06
C GLY A 194 12.03 5.16 11.71
N LEU A 195 11.77 5.73 10.52
CA LEU A 195 12.29 7.03 10.11
C LEU A 195 11.19 8.11 10.17
N PRO A 196 11.56 9.35 10.54
CA PRO A 196 10.64 10.49 10.47
C PRO A 196 10.24 10.78 9.02
N ALA A 197 8.94 10.95 8.78
CA ALA A 197 8.38 11.29 7.47
C ALA A 197 7.18 12.25 7.62
N PHE A 198 6.82 12.92 6.54
CA PHE A 198 5.59 13.71 6.45
C PHE A 198 4.55 12.95 5.63
N PHE A 199 3.29 13.32 5.77
CA PHE A 199 2.23 12.83 4.90
C PHE A 199 1.19 13.91 4.65
N VAL A 200 0.60 13.87 3.45
CA VAL A 200 -0.56 14.68 3.06
C VAL A 200 -1.64 13.76 2.48
N ASP A 201 -2.86 13.86 3.00
CA ASP A 201 -4.02 13.15 2.48
C ASP A 201 -4.58 13.87 1.25
N THR A 202 -4.38 13.24 0.09
CA THR A 202 -4.81 13.72 -1.22
C THR A 202 -6.12 13.10 -1.68
N THR A 203 -6.83 12.33 -0.84
CA THR A 203 -8.02 11.54 -1.23
C THR A 203 -9.13 12.39 -1.86
N ASP A 204 -9.24 13.67 -1.55
CA ASP A 204 -10.27 14.54 -2.12
C ASP A 204 -10.08 14.81 -3.63
N ILE A 205 -8.87 14.61 -4.16
CA ILE A 205 -8.57 14.76 -5.61
C ILE A 205 -9.32 13.74 -6.48
N TRP A 206 -9.82 12.65 -5.91
CA TRP A 206 -10.57 11.64 -6.65
C TRP A 206 -11.91 12.17 -7.20
N LEU A 207 -12.38 13.32 -6.69
CA LEU A 207 -13.53 14.05 -7.23
C LEU A 207 -13.23 14.80 -8.53
N GLU A 208 -11.95 14.90 -8.91
CA GLU A 208 -11.49 15.55 -10.14
C GLU A 208 -11.22 14.56 -11.28
N GLY A 209 -11.11 15.12 -12.49
CA GLY A 209 -10.74 14.38 -13.69
C GLY A 209 -9.32 13.82 -13.67
N LYS A 210 -9.04 12.90 -14.59
CA LYS A 210 -7.76 12.19 -14.75
C LYS A 210 -6.53 13.09 -14.69
N ARG A 211 -6.58 14.25 -15.36
CA ARG A 211 -5.44 15.19 -15.43
C ARG A 211 -5.05 15.74 -14.05
N ALA A 212 -6.02 16.04 -13.20
CA ALA A 212 -5.77 16.55 -11.86
C ALA A 212 -5.16 15.48 -10.94
N ARG A 213 -5.67 14.25 -11.04
CA ARG A 213 -5.10 13.11 -10.29
C ARG A 213 -3.65 12.84 -10.69
N LEU A 214 -3.37 12.81 -12.00
CA LEU A 214 -2.01 12.70 -12.52
C LEU A 214 -1.10 13.84 -12.08
N ALA A 215 -1.60 15.08 -12.08
CA ALA A 215 -0.84 16.24 -11.65
C ALA A 215 -0.48 16.17 -10.16
N VAL A 216 -1.41 15.74 -9.30
CA VAL A 216 -1.12 15.52 -7.87
C VAL A 216 -0.07 14.42 -7.72
N SER A 217 -0.26 13.23 -8.28
CA SER A 217 0.75 12.15 -8.18
C SER A 217 2.12 12.56 -8.75
N TRP A 218 2.17 13.44 -9.76
CA TRP A 218 3.42 13.97 -10.30
C TRP A 218 4.08 15.04 -9.44
N ALA A 219 3.33 15.79 -8.64
CA ALA A 219 3.83 16.95 -7.91
C ALA A 219 5.00 16.62 -6.99
N GLY A 220 4.88 15.53 -6.22
CA GLY A 220 5.93 15.01 -5.34
C GLY A 220 7.26 14.78 -6.07
N PRO A 221 7.33 13.86 -7.05
CA PRO A 221 8.55 13.62 -7.83
C PRO A 221 9.05 14.87 -8.57
N TYR A 222 8.13 15.70 -9.06
CA TYR A 222 8.48 16.92 -9.76
C TYR A 222 9.22 17.92 -8.87
N SER A 223 8.77 18.11 -7.63
CA SER A 223 9.46 18.95 -6.65
C SER A 223 10.90 18.47 -6.38
N GLY A 224 11.12 17.15 -6.35
CA GLY A 224 12.45 16.55 -6.21
C GLY A 224 13.36 16.84 -7.41
N LEU A 225 12.81 16.81 -8.64
CA LEU A 225 13.55 17.19 -9.85
C LEU A 225 13.90 18.68 -9.87
N ILE A 226 13.00 19.55 -9.43
CA ILE A 226 13.27 21.00 -9.30
C ILE A 226 14.39 21.22 -8.30
N LEU A 227 14.30 20.60 -7.12
CA LEU A 227 15.29 20.71 -6.05
C LEU A 227 16.67 20.22 -6.50
N ALA A 228 16.74 19.05 -7.12
CA ALA A 228 17.98 18.52 -7.69
C ALA A 228 18.53 19.43 -8.80
N GLY A 229 17.65 19.98 -9.65
CA GLY A 229 18.01 20.92 -10.70
C GLY A 229 18.64 22.19 -10.15
N ILE A 230 18.00 22.83 -9.17
CA ILE A 230 18.54 24.02 -8.48
C ILE A 230 19.93 23.71 -7.91
N CYS A 231 20.08 22.61 -7.17
CA CYS A 231 21.37 22.22 -6.59
C CYS A 231 22.45 22.00 -7.67
N GLY A 232 22.12 21.31 -8.76
CA GLY A 232 23.03 21.07 -9.88
C GLY A 232 23.51 22.35 -10.57
N ILE A 233 22.62 23.32 -10.76
CA ILE A 233 22.97 24.65 -11.29
C ILE A 233 23.90 25.37 -10.31
N VAL A 234 23.54 25.43 -9.02
CA VAL A 234 24.37 26.14 -8.03
C VAL A 234 25.77 25.54 -7.92
N LEU A 235 25.87 24.21 -7.87
CA LEU A 235 27.16 23.50 -7.80
C LEU A 235 28.07 23.81 -9.00
N THR A 236 27.48 23.97 -10.19
CA THR A 236 28.26 24.19 -11.41
C THR A 236 28.65 25.65 -11.60
N LEU A 237 27.75 26.58 -11.26
CA LEU A 237 28.00 28.02 -11.42
C LEU A 237 28.86 28.59 -10.28
N TRP A 238 28.78 28.02 -9.08
CA TRP A 238 29.54 28.49 -7.91
C TRP A 238 30.26 27.33 -7.19
N PRO A 239 31.29 26.72 -7.81
CA PRO A 239 31.96 25.53 -7.27
C PRO A 239 32.75 25.78 -5.96
N GLY A 240 33.00 27.04 -5.60
CA GLY A 240 33.74 27.41 -4.38
C GLY A 240 32.92 27.60 -3.11
N LEU A 241 31.59 27.40 -3.13
CA LEU A 241 30.76 27.63 -1.94
C LEU A 241 31.03 26.60 -0.83
N PRO A 242 31.12 27.02 0.45
CA PRO A 242 31.32 26.10 1.58
C PRO A 242 30.21 25.04 1.73
N VAL A 243 29.01 25.32 1.21
CA VAL A 243 27.84 24.44 1.28
C VAL A 243 27.78 23.41 0.15
N ASN A 244 28.71 23.42 -0.81
CA ASN A 244 28.62 22.56 -2.00
C ASN A 244 28.61 21.07 -1.67
N GLY A 245 29.35 20.62 -0.66
CA GLY A 245 29.26 19.22 -0.21
C GLY A 245 27.83 18.83 0.24
N LEU A 246 27.12 19.75 0.91
CA LEU A 246 25.73 19.53 1.33
C LEU A 246 24.77 19.58 0.14
N LEU A 247 24.93 20.55 -0.77
CA LEU A 247 24.09 20.65 -1.97
C LEU A 247 24.25 19.43 -2.88
N TYR A 248 25.46 18.89 -2.98
CA TYR A 248 25.75 17.67 -3.74
C TYR A 248 25.04 16.46 -3.14
N GLN A 249 25.09 16.29 -1.82
CA GLN A 249 24.34 15.25 -1.10
C GLN A 249 22.83 15.45 -1.23
N PHE A 250 22.36 16.69 -1.17
CA PHE A 250 20.93 17.00 -1.24
C PHE A 250 20.35 16.69 -2.61
N ALA A 251 21.05 17.08 -3.68
CA ALA A 251 20.71 16.72 -5.05
C ALA A 251 20.68 15.20 -5.27
N PHE A 252 21.66 14.49 -4.73
CA PHE A 252 21.69 13.02 -4.77
C PHE A 252 20.44 12.42 -4.12
N LEU A 253 20.14 12.82 -2.88
CA LEU A 253 18.98 12.33 -2.13
C LEU A 253 17.66 12.67 -2.82
N ALA A 254 17.53 13.88 -3.37
CA ALA A 254 16.35 14.29 -4.12
C ALA A 254 16.16 13.40 -5.36
N LEU A 255 17.20 13.18 -6.16
CA LEU A 255 17.12 12.30 -7.35
C LEU A 255 16.86 10.83 -6.97
N LEU A 256 17.48 10.33 -5.91
CA LEU A 256 17.24 8.98 -5.40
C LEU A 256 15.78 8.83 -4.96
N THR A 257 15.23 9.84 -4.28
CA THR A 257 13.83 9.87 -3.85
C THR A 257 12.89 9.88 -5.05
N VAL A 258 13.18 10.67 -6.08
CA VAL A 258 12.42 10.68 -7.35
C VAL A 258 12.46 9.31 -8.02
N PHE A 259 13.63 8.70 -8.13
CA PHE A 259 13.81 7.39 -8.76
C PHE A 259 13.01 6.29 -8.02
N ILE A 260 13.06 6.29 -6.68
CA ILE A 260 12.31 5.33 -5.87
C ILE A 260 10.80 5.57 -6.00
N ASN A 261 10.34 6.82 -5.89
CA ASN A 261 8.92 7.15 -5.96
C ASN A 261 8.31 6.90 -7.34
N LEU A 262 9.06 7.11 -8.42
CA LEU A 262 8.60 6.83 -9.78
C LEU A 262 8.63 5.35 -10.16
N ASN A 263 9.05 4.45 -9.27
CA ASN A 263 8.97 3.02 -9.51
C ASN A 263 7.50 2.55 -9.46
N PRO A 264 6.89 2.13 -10.58
CA PRO A 264 5.48 1.77 -10.63
C PRO A 264 5.14 0.45 -9.94
N LEU A 265 6.15 -0.34 -9.53
CA LEU A 265 5.97 -1.63 -8.87
C LEU A 265 5.88 -1.51 -7.34
N LEU A 266 6.20 -0.34 -6.79
CA LEU A 266 5.99 0.04 -5.40
C LEU A 266 4.74 0.91 -5.32
N GLU A 267 3.93 0.80 -4.26
CA GLU A 267 2.73 1.64 -4.06
C GLU A 267 3.12 3.07 -3.63
N LEU A 268 3.93 3.73 -4.46
CA LEU A 268 4.41 5.09 -4.37
C LEU A 268 3.83 5.91 -5.53
N ASP A 269 4.22 7.17 -5.67
CA ASP A 269 3.66 8.09 -6.67
C ASP A 269 3.62 7.55 -8.10
N GLY A 270 4.69 6.88 -8.55
CA GLY A 270 4.79 6.28 -9.88
C GLY A 270 3.75 5.21 -10.13
N TYR A 271 3.36 4.46 -9.10
CA TYR A 271 2.25 3.51 -9.18
C TYR A 271 0.91 4.22 -9.30
N TYR A 272 0.68 5.29 -8.55
CA TYR A 272 -0.55 6.08 -8.66
C TYR A 272 -0.65 6.80 -10.01
N LEU A 273 0.46 7.35 -10.52
CA LEU A 273 0.60 7.85 -11.89
C LEU A 273 0.19 6.80 -12.93
N LEU A 274 0.74 5.59 -12.83
CA LEU A 274 0.40 4.50 -13.77
C LEU A 274 -1.06 4.06 -13.62
N MET A 275 -1.55 3.94 -12.39
CA MET A 275 -2.93 3.57 -12.06
C MET A 275 -3.94 4.54 -12.67
N ASP A 276 -3.72 5.84 -12.46
CA ASP A 276 -4.58 6.92 -12.96
C ASP A 276 -4.44 7.09 -14.46
N TRP A 277 -3.25 6.86 -15.03
CA TRP A 277 -3.04 6.90 -16.48
C TRP A 277 -3.78 5.77 -17.19
N LEU A 278 -3.80 4.57 -16.59
CA LEU A 278 -4.55 3.42 -17.09
C LEU A 278 -6.03 3.46 -16.74
N GLU A 279 -6.44 4.30 -15.77
CA GLU A 279 -7.80 4.37 -15.22
C GLU A 279 -8.29 3.04 -14.63
N ILE A 280 -7.35 2.26 -14.07
CA ILE A 280 -7.62 0.97 -13.45
C ILE A 280 -7.38 1.09 -11.94
N PRO A 281 -8.43 1.33 -11.13
CA PRO A 281 -8.26 1.40 -9.69
C PRO A 281 -7.81 0.04 -9.12
N MET A 282 -6.98 0.09 -8.08
CA MET A 282 -6.40 -1.10 -7.43
C MET A 282 -5.63 -2.01 -8.39
N LEU A 283 -4.89 -1.42 -9.35
CA LEU A 283 -4.13 -2.13 -10.40
C LEU A 283 -3.30 -3.29 -9.85
N ARG A 284 -2.52 -3.09 -8.78
CA ARG A 284 -1.68 -4.15 -8.20
C ARG A 284 -2.50 -5.32 -7.68
N ARG A 285 -3.56 -5.05 -6.90
CA ARG A 285 -4.43 -6.08 -6.34
C ARG A 285 -5.12 -6.89 -7.44
N LYS A 286 -5.67 -6.22 -8.45
CA LYS A 286 -6.32 -6.87 -9.61
C LYS A 286 -5.33 -7.73 -10.39
N SER A 287 -4.14 -7.19 -10.66
CA SER A 287 -3.10 -7.89 -11.42
C SER A 287 -2.58 -9.15 -10.72
N LEU A 288 -2.30 -9.07 -9.41
CA LEU A 288 -1.88 -10.23 -8.62
C LEU A 288 -3.00 -11.28 -8.47
N ALA A 289 -4.26 -10.83 -8.31
CA ALA A 289 -5.41 -11.74 -8.29
C ALA A 289 -5.59 -12.46 -9.63
N PHE A 290 -5.42 -11.73 -10.75
CA PHE A 290 -5.47 -12.30 -12.08
C PHE A 290 -4.37 -13.35 -12.29
N LEU A 291 -3.12 -13.08 -11.89
CA LEU A 291 -2.05 -14.08 -11.95
C LEU A 291 -2.35 -15.35 -11.14
N ARG A 292 -2.96 -15.20 -9.96
CA ARG A 292 -3.20 -16.33 -9.05
C ARG A 292 -4.24 -17.32 -9.60
N SER A 293 -5.30 -16.84 -10.24
CA SER A 293 -6.43 -17.70 -10.65
C SER A 293 -6.99 -17.43 -12.05
N GLY A 294 -6.94 -16.18 -12.51
CA GLY A 294 -7.49 -15.78 -13.81
C GLY A 294 -6.63 -16.28 -14.98
N LEU A 295 -5.32 -16.10 -14.89
CA LEU A 295 -4.37 -16.43 -15.95
C LEU A 295 -4.37 -17.92 -16.28
N TRP A 296 -4.35 -18.78 -15.25
CA TRP A 296 -4.40 -20.25 -15.44
C TRP A 296 -5.68 -20.73 -16.10
N THR A 297 -6.81 -20.08 -15.79
CA THR A 297 -8.10 -20.42 -16.38
C THR A 297 -8.12 -20.04 -17.86
N ARG A 298 -7.63 -18.83 -18.20
CA ARG A 298 -7.55 -18.35 -19.59
C ARG A 298 -6.55 -19.12 -20.45
N LEU A 299 -5.38 -19.47 -19.91
CA LEU A 299 -4.39 -20.29 -20.62
C LEU A 299 -4.95 -21.67 -20.99
N ARG A 300 -5.80 -22.27 -20.14
CA ARG A 300 -6.49 -23.53 -20.44
C ARG A 300 -7.59 -23.40 -21.48
N SER A 301 -8.23 -22.22 -21.57
CA SER A 301 -9.28 -21.92 -22.55
C SER A 301 -8.75 -21.42 -23.91
N GLY A 302 -7.43 -21.23 -24.05
CA GLY A 302 -6.76 -20.77 -25.27
C GLY A 302 -6.17 -19.36 -25.13
N PRO A 303 -4.87 -19.13 -25.44
CA PRO A 303 -4.16 -17.88 -25.17
C PRO A 303 -4.57 -16.68 -26.06
N HIS A 304 -5.35 -16.87 -27.12
CA HIS A 304 -5.63 -15.84 -28.13
C HIS A 304 -6.73 -14.82 -27.77
N ASN A 305 -7.28 -14.84 -26.55
CA ASN A 305 -8.47 -14.06 -26.22
C ASN A 305 -8.33 -13.16 -24.98
N LEU A 306 -7.11 -12.73 -24.64
CA LEU A 306 -6.89 -11.78 -23.54
C LEU A 306 -7.41 -10.40 -23.93
N SER A 307 -8.28 -9.82 -23.12
CA SER A 307 -8.66 -8.42 -23.27
C SER A 307 -7.45 -7.50 -22.98
N ARG A 308 -7.52 -6.23 -23.41
CA ARG A 308 -6.49 -5.23 -23.11
C ARG A 308 -6.15 -5.18 -21.62
N ASP A 309 -7.18 -5.17 -20.77
CA ASP A 309 -7.04 -5.13 -19.32
C ASP A 309 -6.41 -6.41 -18.77
N GLU A 310 -6.80 -7.58 -19.28
CA GLU A 310 -6.20 -8.87 -18.89
C GLU A 310 -4.72 -8.95 -19.29
N GLY A 311 -4.35 -8.39 -20.44
CA GLY A 311 -2.96 -8.25 -20.86
C GLY A 311 -2.16 -7.36 -19.90
N ILE A 312 -2.70 -6.19 -19.54
CA ILE A 312 -2.10 -5.28 -18.54
C ILE A 312 -1.94 -6.00 -17.20
N TYR A 313 -2.98 -6.69 -16.71
CA TYR A 313 -2.94 -7.44 -15.46
C TYR A 313 -1.87 -8.53 -15.46
N SER A 314 -1.68 -9.20 -16.60
CA SER A 314 -0.67 -10.25 -16.74
C SER A 314 0.73 -9.68 -16.63
N VAL A 315 1.05 -8.65 -17.43
CA VAL A 315 2.37 -8.04 -17.47
C VAL A 315 2.69 -7.35 -16.14
N PHE A 316 1.80 -6.47 -15.67
CA PHE A 316 2.00 -5.74 -14.43
C PHE A 316 2.05 -6.67 -13.22
N GLY A 317 1.20 -7.70 -13.19
CA GLY A 317 1.21 -8.70 -12.14
C GLY A 317 2.53 -9.45 -12.08
N LEU A 318 3.07 -9.86 -13.24
CA LEU A 318 4.32 -10.62 -13.32
C LEU A 318 5.49 -9.77 -12.86
N LEU A 319 5.59 -8.53 -13.37
CA LEU A 319 6.60 -7.57 -12.94
C LEU A 319 6.51 -7.29 -11.43
N SER A 320 5.31 -7.11 -10.89
CA SER A 320 5.10 -6.89 -9.45
C SER A 320 5.52 -8.11 -8.61
N ALA A 321 5.24 -9.33 -9.08
CA ALA A 321 5.64 -10.55 -8.41
C ALA A 321 7.17 -10.72 -8.41
N LEU A 322 7.81 -10.54 -9.58
CA LEU A 322 9.26 -10.59 -9.73
C LEU A 322 9.96 -9.53 -8.87
N TRP A 323 9.44 -8.30 -8.89
CA TRP A 323 9.95 -7.22 -8.04
C TRP A 323 9.82 -7.52 -6.56
N THR A 324 8.70 -8.12 -6.13
CA THR A 324 8.51 -8.53 -4.72
C THR A 324 9.56 -9.56 -4.31
N VAL A 325 9.84 -10.56 -5.16
CA VAL A 325 10.90 -11.54 -4.91
C VAL A 325 12.27 -10.86 -4.85
N TYR A 326 12.57 -10.00 -5.83
CA TYR A 326 13.82 -9.24 -5.87
C TYR A 326 14.02 -8.40 -4.61
N ALA A 327 13.01 -7.62 -4.19
CA ALA A 327 13.08 -6.76 -3.01
C ALA A 327 13.33 -7.54 -1.73
N VAL A 328 12.72 -8.73 -1.58
CA VAL A 328 12.96 -9.63 -0.43
C VAL A 328 14.40 -10.16 -0.45
N VAL A 329 14.86 -10.70 -1.58
CA VAL A 329 16.22 -11.25 -1.71
C VAL A 329 17.27 -10.15 -1.49
N PHE A 330 17.08 -8.99 -2.12
CA PHE A 330 17.94 -7.83 -1.97
C PHE A 330 17.96 -7.34 -0.52
N GLY A 331 16.80 -7.21 0.14
CA GLY A 331 16.73 -6.81 1.53
C GLY A 331 17.49 -7.76 2.47
N ILE A 332 17.41 -9.07 2.24
CA ILE A 332 18.17 -10.08 2.99
C ILE A 332 19.67 -9.92 2.75
N LYS A 333 20.11 -9.83 1.48
CA LYS A 333 21.53 -9.66 1.14
C LYS A 333 22.10 -8.36 1.68
N PHE A 334 21.39 -7.25 1.50
CA PHE A 334 21.78 -5.95 2.02
C PHE A 334 21.98 -5.99 3.53
N TRP A 335 21.08 -6.66 4.26
CA TRP A 335 21.22 -6.84 5.71
C TRP A 335 22.44 -7.68 6.08
N GLN A 336 22.66 -8.79 5.40
CA GLN A 336 23.80 -9.68 5.63
C GLN A 336 25.14 -8.98 5.36
N GLU A 337 25.26 -8.30 4.22
CA GLU A 337 26.52 -7.73 3.76
C GLU A 337 26.82 -6.39 4.42
N ARG A 338 25.81 -5.52 4.57
CA ARG A 338 26.04 -4.13 4.99
C ARG A 338 25.86 -3.91 6.49
N LEU A 339 24.90 -4.56 7.13
CA LEU A 339 24.60 -4.32 8.56
C LEU A 339 25.33 -5.32 9.47
N ALA A 340 25.25 -6.62 9.18
CA ALA A 340 25.96 -7.61 9.98
C ALA A 340 27.48 -7.48 9.84
N GLY A 341 27.97 -7.22 8.61
CA GLY A 341 29.39 -6.96 8.35
C GLY A 341 29.93 -5.71 9.06
N SER A 342 29.22 -4.58 8.98
CA SER A 342 29.65 -3.32 9.60
C SER A 342 29.59 -3.37 11.14
N LEU A 343 28.59 -4.05 11.71
CA LEU A 343 28.51 -4.23 13.16
C LEU A 343 29.63 -5.17 13.66
N ALA A 344 29.91 -6.26 12.92
CA ALA A 344 31.00 -7.16 13.25
C ALA A 344 32.37 -6.47 13.16
N SER A 345 32.57 -5.55 12.20
CA SER A 345 33.79 -4.75 12.15
C SER A 345 33.88 -3.76 13.29
N LEU A 346 32.81 -3.03 13.61
CA LEU A 346 32.79 -2.02 14.69
C LEU A 346 32.99 -2.65 16.09
N LEU A 347 32.43 -3.84 16.32
CA LEU A 347 32.64 -4.61 17.55
C LEU A 347 34.08 -5.13 17.69
N ARG A 348 34.76 -5.39 16.58
CA ARG A 348 36.17 -5.85 16.57
C ARG A 348 37.17 -4.70 16.70
N THR A 349 36.86 -3.54 16.13
CA THR A 349 37.76 -2.38 16.14
C THR A 349 37.54 -1.43 17.31
N GLY A 350 36.52 -1.65 18.14
CA GLY A 350 36.20 -0.79 19.29
C GLY A 350 35.75 0.60 18.85
N GLY A 351 34.67 0.67 18.07
CA GLY A 351 34.11 1.96 17.61
C GLY A 351 33.58 2.83 18.75
N ASP A 352 33.59 4.16 18.54
CA ASP A 352 33.06 5.12 19.50
C ASP A 352 31.57 4.83 19.82
N ALA A 353 31.15 5.08 21.07
CA ALA A 353 29.78 4.85 21.55
C ALA A 353 28.66 5.34 20.60
N PRO A 354 28.73 6.53 19.96
CA PRO A 354 27.73 6.96 18.98
C PRO A 354 27.67 6.09 17.71
N ASP A 355 28.79 5.59 17.21
CA ASP A 355 28.83 4.75 16.01
C ASP A 355 28.25 3.36 16.29
N VAL A 356 28.50 2.84 17.48
CA VAL A 356 27.88 1.59 17.98
C VAL A 356 26.37 1.76 18.16
N ALA A 357 25.93 2.87 18.79
CA ALA A 357 24.51 3.15 18.99
C ALA A 357 23.76 3.29 17.65
N LEU A 358 24.40 3.91 16.65
CA LEU A 358 23.83 4.10 15.32
C LEU A 358 23.77 2.80 14.52
N ALA A 359 24.79 1.94 14.62
CA ALA A 359 24.78 0.60 14.04
C ALA A 359 23.67 -0.27 14.65
N LEU A 360 23.47 -0.18 15.98
CA LEU A 360 22.38 -0.88 16.68
C LEU A 360 21.00 -0.34 16.28
N ALA A 361 20.84 0.98 16.11
CA ALA A 361 19.61 1.59 15.62
C ALA A 361 19.29 1.16 14.19
N GLY A 362 20.29 1.17 13.28
CA GLY A 362 20.16 0.66 11.92
C GLY A 362 19.80 -0.83 11.87
N MET A 363 20.36 -1.64 12.78
CA MET A 363 20.03 -3.06 12.93
C MET A 363 18.59 -3.27 13.41
N LEU A 364 18.12 -2.47 14.38
CA LEU A 364 16.75 -2.52 14.87
C LEU A 364 15.74 -2.15 13.78
N ILE A 365 15.98 -1.05 13.05
CA ILE A 365 15.18 -0.61 11.90
C ILE A 365 15.13 -1.70 10.82
N SER A 366 16.26 -2.35 10.55
CA SER A 366 16.35 -3.35 9.49
C SER A 366 15.77 -4.71 9.88
N LEU A 367 15.91 -5.13 11.15
CA LEU A 367 15.20 -6.29 11.71
C LEU A 367 13.69 -6.12 11.61
N VAL A 368 13.22 -4.90 11.81
CA VAL A 368 11.82 -4.52 11.68
C VAL A 368 11.37 -4.53 10.23
N PHE A 369 12.17 -3.99 9.32
CA PHE A 369 11.93 -4.05 7.88
C PHE A 369 11.86 -5.51 7.39
N ILE A 370 12.76 -6.38 7.86
CA ILE A 370 12.74 -7.81 7.57
C ILE A 370 11.56 -8.53 8.22
N ALA A 371 11.18 -8.20 9.46
CA ALA A 371 10.03 -8.80 10.13
C ALA A 371 8.71 -8.39 9.45
N THR A 372 8.58 -7.12 9.04
CA THR A 372 7.43 -6.62 8.30
C THR A 372 7.37 -7.24 6.90
N LEU A 373 8.45 -7.21 6.12
CA LEU A 373 8.50 -7.86 4.80
C LEU A 373 8.42 -9.39 4.87
N GLY A 374 8.96 -10.02 5.91
CA GLY A 374 9.01 -11.47 6.09
C GLY A 374 7.71 -12.07 6.62
N THR A 375 6.88 -11.29 7.32
CA THR A 375 5.53 -11.74 7.68
C THR A 375 4.59 -11.85 6.48
N TYR A 376 4.79 -11.07 5.41
CA TYR A 376 4.01 -11.18 4.17
C TYR A 376 4.16 -12.52 3.45
N PRO A 377 5.36 -13.04 3.12
CA PRO A 377 5.54 -14.35 2.50
C PRO A 377 5.17 -15.48 3.45
N LEU A 378 5.35 -15.34 4.77
CA LEU A 378 4.87 -16.34 5.75
C LEU A 378 3.34 -16.42 5.79
N GLN A 379 2.65 -15.27 5.78
CA GLN A 379 1.18 -15.24 5.70
C GLN A 379 0.70 -15.76 4.34
N MET A 380 1.41 -15.44 3.25
CA MET A 380 1.08 -15.91 1.92
C MET A 380 1.30 -17.44 1.79
N ALA A 381 2.40 -17.96 2.33
CA ALA A 381 2.69 -19.38 2.43
C ALA A 381 1.64 -20.09 3.30
N GLN A 382 1.29 -19.55 4.46
CA GLN A 382 0.23 -20.09 5.31
C GLN A 382 -1.14 -20.09 4.61
N ARG A 383 -1.46 -19.05 3.84
CA ARG A 383 -2.68 -18.99 3.03
C ARG A 383 -2.65 -19.98 1.87
N CYS A 384 -1.50 -20.18 1.23
CA CYS A 384 -1.30 -21.20 0.19
C CYS A 384 -1.43 -22.61 0.77
N VAL A 385 -0.82 -22.89 1.92
CA VAL A 385 -0.95 -24.17 2.64
C VAL A 385 -2.40 -24.43 3.03
N ARG A 386 -3.11 -23.43 3.60
CA ARG A 386 -4.55 -23.56 3.90
C ARG A 386 -5.40 -23.76 2.64
N TRP A 387 -5.07 -23.08 1.55
CA TRP A 387 -5.77 -23.22 0.28
C TRP A 387 -5.55 -24.60 -0.36
N ILE A 388 -4.32 -25.14 -0.30
CA ILE A 388 -3.99 -26.50 -0.71
C ILE A 388 -4.72 -27.51 0.18
N ALA A 389 -4.68 -27.32 1.51
CA ALA A 389 -5.36 -28.18 2.46
C ALA A 389 -6.88 -28.22 2.22
N CYS A 390 -7.53 -27.06 2.00
CA CYS A 390 -8.95 -26.98 1.64
C CYS A 390 -9.28 -27.62 0.29
N ARG A 391 -8.39 -27.55 -0.71
CA ARG A 391 -8.61 -28.24 -1.99
C ARG A 391 -8.46 -29.75 -1.85
N CYS A 392 -7.46 -30.22 -1.10
CA CYS A 392 -7.26 -31.65 -0.85
C CYS A 392 -8.44 -32.26 -0.07
N THR A 393 -8.98 -31.55 0.93
CA THR A 393 -10.18 -31.99 1.66
C THR A 393 -11.45 -31.88 0.82
N ALA A 394 -11.59 -30.85 -0.02
CA ALA A 394 -12.72 -30.76 -0.94
C ALA A 394 -12.73 -31.93 -1.95
N THR A 395 -11.57 -32.31 -2.51
CA THR A 395 -11.47 -33.48 -3.40
C THR A 395 -11.71 -34.81 -2.69
N SER A 396 -11.28 -34.98 -1.44
CA SER A 396 -11.49 -36.21 -0.69
C SER A 396 -12.94 -36.38 -0.22
N ILE A 397 -13.63 -35.28 0.06
CA ILE A 397 -15.06 -35.26 0.38
C ILE A 397 -15.90 -35.52 -0.88
N TRP A 398 -15.53 -34.92 -2.02
CA TRP A 398 -16.26 -35.13 -3.29
C TRP A 398 -16.18 -36.59 -3.77
N GLN A 399 -15.03 -37.25 -3.59
CA GLN A 399 -14.87 -38.69 -3.88
C GLN A 399 -15.64 -39.61 -2.91
N ARG A 400 -15.99 -39.15 -1.69
CA ARG A 400 -16.80 -39.91 -0.74
C ARG A 400 -18.30 -39.70 -0.92
N ILE A 401 -18.72 -38.62 -1.56
CA ILE A 401 -20.14 -38.22 -1.69
C ILE A 401 -20.68 -38.50 -3.10
N SER A 402 -19.85 -38.68 -4.12
CA SER A 402 -20.35 -39.06 -5.46
C SER A 402 -20.93 -40.49 -5.43
N PRO A 403 -22.24 -40.70 -5.65
CA PRO A 403 -22.78 -42.03 -5.88
C PRO A 403 -22.19 -42.57 -7.17
N ARG A 404 -21.77 -43.84 -7.19
CA ARG A 404 -21.42 -44.54 -8.42
C ARG A 404 -22.67 -44.61 -9.30
N VAL A 405 -22.83 -43.67 -10.22
CA VAL A 405 -23.79 -43.79 -11.32
C VAL A 405 -23.13 -44.71 -12.34
N SER A 406 -23.50 -45.99 -12.30
CA SER A 406 -23.22 -46.96 -13.36
C SER A 406 -24.08 -46.62 -14.58
N PRO A 407 -23.49 -46.51 -15.80
CA PRO A 407 -24.26 -46.32 -17.02
C PRO A 407 -24.70 -47.69 -17.53
N GLN A 408 -25.94 -48.07 -17.27
CA GLN A 408 -26.63 -49.10 -18.07
C GLN A 408 -28.06 -48.65 -18.33
N VAL A 409 -28.28 -48.06 -19.51
CA VAL A 409 -29.58 -48.03 -20.17
C VAL A 409 -29.30 -48.25 -21.66
N GLU A 410 -29.73 -49.41 -22.16
CA GLU A 410 -29.78 -49.77 -23.58
C GLU A 410 -30.90 -48.99 -24.31
N PRO A 411 -30.82 -48.85 -25.65
CA PRO A 411 -31.78 -48.08 -26.43
C PRO A 411 -32.92 -48.94 -27.04
N THR A 412 -34.15 -48.41 -26.87
CA THR A 412 -35.26 -48.30 -27.86
C THR A 412 -35.87 -49.52 -28.57
N ALA A 413 -37.20 -49.69 -28.40
CA ALA A 413 -38.28 -50.02 -29.38
C ALA A 413 -39.59 -50.20 -28.55
N ASP A 414 -40.79 -49.69 -28.82
CA ASP A 414 -41.55 -49.40 -30.04
C ASP A 414 -42.62 -48.29 -29.80
N PRO A 415 -43.18 -47.67 -30.86
CA PRO A 415 -44.21 -46.65 -30.77
C PRO A 415 -45.63 -47.23 -30.91
N VAL A 416 -46.57 -46.81 -30.07
CA VAL A 416 -48.01 -46.97 -30.34
C VAL A 416 -48.71 -45.63 -30.25
N SER A 417 -49.31 -45.28 -31.38
CA SER A 417 -50.18 -44.14 -31.66
C SER A 417 -51.35 -44.01 -30.69
N LEU A 418 -51.81 -42.77 -30.46
CA LEU A 418 -53.21 -42.34 -30.65
C LEU A 418 -53.30 -40.81 -30.52
N SER A 419 -53.68 -40.17 -31.61
CA SER A 419 -54.15 -38.77 -31.74
C SER A 419 -55.69 -38.70 -31.49
N PRO A 420 -56.40 -37.59 -31.77
CA PRO A 420 -56.32 -36.24 -31.19
C PRO A 420 -57.73 -35.69 -30.81
N LEU A 421 -57.89 -34.80 -29.83
CA LEU A 421 -59.09 -33.92 -29.74
C LEU A 421 -58.68 -32.60 -29.06
N CYS A 422 -58.61 -31.50 -29.83
CA CYS A 422 -59.61 -30.41 -29.96
C CYS A 422 -59.62 -29.47 -28.73
N GLU A 423 -59.11 -28.24 -28.90
CA GLU A 423 -59.88 -26.97 -28.99
C GLU A 423 -60.48 -26.54 -27.64
N ARG A 424 -60.40 -25.31 -27.13
CA ARG A 424 -60.28 -23.97 -27.72
C ARG A 424 -60.17 -22.95 -26.57
N SER A 425 -59.50 -21.83 -26.83
CA SER A 425 -59.90 -20.43 -26.51
C SER A 425 -60.30 -20.05 -25.07
N ASN A 426 -60.03 -18.88 -24.52
CA ASN A 426 -59.46 -17.59 -24.93
C ASN A 426 -59.49 -16.73 -23.66
N ALA A 427 -58.47 -15.89 -23.46
CA ALA A 427 -58.54 -14.48 -23.03
C ALA A 427 -57.14 -14.00 -22.64
#